data_AF-A0A1Q2SP13-F1
#
_entry.id   AF-A0A1Q2SP13-F1
#
_cell.length_a   1.000
_cell.length_b   1.000
_cell.length_c   1.000
_cell.angle_alpha   90.00
_cell.angle_beta   90.00
_cell.angle_gamma   90.00
#
_symmetry.space_group_name_H-M   'P 1'
#
loop_
_entity.id
_entity.type
_entity.pdbx_description
1 polymer ?
#
loop_
_entity_poly.entity_id
_entity_poly.type
_entity_poly.pdbx_seq_one_letter_code
_entity_poly.pdbx_strand_id
1 'polypeptide(L)'
;MDPRYLRYLGVMEIQVWQRREIAAIVTKTSTVEIATAISTEVLTHHFSAEKWEKLIARVAHCTACSLHQTRTQTVFGTGDQEAKWLIVGEAPGADEDRQGEPFVGRAGKLLDAMLKALEIQRSQVYIANILKCRPPNNRDPLPEEVASCKIHFIDQILLLRPRIILALGRVAAQNLLKTSETLKDLRGKVHQYSDTAIPLIVTYHPAYLLRSPREKQKAWQDLQLAVKTYHEV
;
A
#
# COMPACT_ATOMS: atom_id res chain seq x y z
N MET A 1 5.64 20.79 24.99
CA MET A 1 7.10 20.91 24.90
C MET A 1 7.58 20.01 23.76
N ASP A 2 8.61 20.42 23.02
CA ASP A 2 9.22 19.65 21.93
C ASP A 2 9.67 18.25 22.43
N PRO A 3 9.26 17.15 21.80
CA PRO A 3 9.65 15.78 22.17
C PRO A 3 11.16 15.56 22.21
N ARG A 4 11.93 16.29 21.39
CA ARG A 4 13.40 16.22 21.37
C ARG A 4 14.01 16.83 22.63
N TYR A 5 13.38 17.89 23.15
CA TYR A 5 13.79 18.58 24.38
C TYR A 5 13.56 17.71 25.61
N LEU A 6 12.45 16.97 25.68
CA LEU A 6 12.16 16.03 26.78
C LEU A 6 13.10 14.82 26.78
N ARG A 7 13.50 14.34 25.59
CA ARG A 7 14.47 13.24 25.46
C ARG A 7 15.88 13.68 25.88
N TYR A 8 16.27 14.92 25.56
CA TYR A 8 17.53 15.52 26.03
C TYR A 8 17.59 15.60 27.56
N LEU A 9 16.52 16.07 28.22
CA LEU A 9 16.46 16.16 29.68
C LEU A 9 16.50 14.79 30.37
N GLY A 10 15.88 13.77 29.76
CA GLY A 10 15.90 12.39 30.27
C GLY A 10 17.27 11.71 30.17
N VAL A 11 18.07 12.02 29.14
CA VAL A 11 19.45 11.50 29.00
C VAL A 11 20.41 12.16 30.01
N MET A 12 20.11 13.38 30.45
CA MET A 12 20.95 14.16 31.39
C MET A 12 20.58 13.95 32.87
N GLU A 13 19.69 13.00 33.18
CA GLU A 13 19.20 12.69 34.54
C GLU A 13 18.59 13.89 35.30
N ILE A 14 18.07 14.88 34.57
CA ILE A 14 17.46 16.07 35.17
C ILE A 14 16.00 15.76 35.53
N GLN A 15 15.64 15.84 36.82
CA GLN A 15 14.25 15.70 37.26
C GLN A 15 13.39 16.89 36.79
N VAL A 16 12.43 16.61 35.93
CA VAL A 16 11.46 17.59 35.43
C VAL A 16 10.21 17.56 36.31
N TRP A 17 9.87 18.69 36.93
CA TRP A 17 8.65 18.82 37.73
C TRP A 17 7.39 18.70 36.86
N GLN A 18 6.57 17.68 37.12
CA GLN A 18 5.24 17.55 36.53
C GLN A 18 4.16 18.09 37.47
N ARG A 19 3.16 18.75 36.89
CA ARG A 19 2.02 19.30 37.64
C ARG A 19 1.13 18.15 38.12
N ARG A 20 0.88 18.07 39.44
CA ARG A 20 0.01 17.04 40.05
C ARG A 20 -1.43 17.15 39.55
N GLU A 21 -2.05 16.00 39.26
CA GLU A 21 -3.48 15.88 38.98
C GLU A 21 -4.34 16.27 40.19
N ILE A 22 -5.46 16.94 39.91
CA ILE A 22 -6.49 17.29 40.91
C ILE A 22 -7.52 16.16 40.96
N ALA A 23 -7.66 15.54 42.14
CA ALA A 23 -8.81 14.71 42.47
C ALA A 23 -10.06 15.58 42.70
N ALA A 24 -11.14 15.24 41.99
CA ALA A 24 -12.55 15.56 42.15
C ALA A 24 -12.96 16.80 42.98
N ILE A 25 -13.44 17.84 42.29
CA ILE A 25 -14.57 18.67 42.75
C ILE A 25 -15.65 18.63 41.68
N VAL A 26 -16.80 18.10 42.07
CA VAL A 26 -18.05 18.10 41.32
C VAL A 26 -18.55 19.54 41.20
N THR A 27 -18.58 20.09 39.98
CA THR A 27 -19.60 21.06 39.57
C THR A 27 -19.71 21.04 38.05
N LYS A 28 -20.89 20.60 37.59
CA LYS A 28 -21.45 20.62 36.23
C LYS A 28 -20.73 21.58 35.27
N THR A 29 -20.13 21.08 34.18
CA THR A 29 -20.24 21.60 32.81
C THR A 29 -19.63 20.58 31.81
N SER A 30 -20.49 20.07 30.90
CA SER A 30 -20.23 19.47 29.57
C SER A 30 -19.21 18.32 29.40
N THR A 31 -19.64 17.10 29.71
CA THR A 31 -18.98 15.81 29.43
C THR A 31 -19.24 15.24 28.02
N VAL A 32 -19.82 16.02 27.10
CA VAL A 32 -20.34 15.48 25.83
C VAL A 32 -19.27 15.38 24.72
N GLU A 33 -18.23 16.21 24.70
CA GLU A 33 -17.34 16.28 23.52
C GLU A 33 -16.21 15.22 23.51
N ILE A 34 -15.63 14.87 24.65
CA ILE A 34 -14.48 13.95 24.71
C ILE A 34 -14.91 12.48 24.55
N ALA A 35 -16.05 12.09 25.13
CA ALA A 35 -16.61 10.74 24.96
C ALA A 35 -17.06 10.48 23.52
N THR A 36 -17.51 11.52 22.82
CA THR A 36 -17.98 11.41 21.43
C THR A 36 -16.82 11.20 20.45
N ALA A 37 -15.69 11.88 20.63
CA ALA A 37 -14.52 11.72 19.77
C ALA A 37 -13.90 10.30 19.87
N ILE A 38 -13.71 9.79 21.09
CA ILE A 38 -13.18 8.44 21.32
C ILE A 38 -14.16 7.38 20.78
N SER A 39 -15.45 7.56 20.98
CA SER A 39 -16.47 6.64 20.46
C SER A 39 -16.49 6.65 18.93
N THR A 40 -16.35 7.81 18.30
CA THR A 40 -16.38 7.95 16.83
C THR A 40 -15.14 7.34 16.19
N GLU A 41 -13.96 7.53 16.77
CA GLU A 41 -12.71 6.97 16.25
C GLU A 41 -12.68 5.43 16.39
N VAL A 42 -13.16 4.91 17.53
CA VAL A 42 -13.32 3.46 17.75
C VAL A 42 -14.36 2.86 16.80
N LEU A 43 -15.51 3.50 16.62
CA LEU A 43 -16.57 3.03 15.72
C LEU A 43 -16.12 3.05 14.24
N THR A 44 -15.42 4.10 13.81
CA THR A 44 -14.91 4.21 12.44
C THR A 44 -13.82 3.18 12.17
N HIS A 45 -12.91 2.95 13.13
CA HIS A 45 -11.89 1.92 13.01
C HIS A 45 -12.51 0.50 13.00
N HIS A 46 -13.47 0.22 13.88
CA HIS A 46 -14.18 -1.05 13.90
C HIS A 46 -14.93 -1.32 12.59
N PHE A 47 -15.62 -0.31 12.05
CA PHE A 47 -16.30 -0.41 10.76
C PHE A 47 -15.34 -0.60 9.59
N SER A 48 -14.15 0.00 9.64
CA SER A 48 -13.10 -0.21 8.65
C SER A 48 -12.56 -1.65 8.69
N ALA A 49 -12.32 -2.18 9.89
CA ALA A 49 -11.87 -3.56 10.09
C ALA A 49 -12.90 -4.57 9.57
N GLU A 50 -14.19 -4.38 9.90
CA GLU A 50 -15.27 -5.25 9.42
C GLU A 50 -15.37 -5.24 7.88
N LYS A 51 -15.27 -4.05 7.26
CA LYS A 51 -15.25 -3.92 5.80
C LYS A 51 -14.05 -4.63 5.18
N TRP A 52 -12.89 -4.55 5.82
CA TRP A 52 -11.67 -5.20 5.35
C TRP A 52 -11.77 -6.72 5.41
N GLU A 53 -12.29 -7.28 6.51
CA GLU A 53 -12.54 -8.71 6.66
C GLU A 53 -13.55 -9.22 5.61
N LYS A 54 -14.64 -8.47 5.40
CA LYS A 54 -15.61 -8.77 4.32
C LYS A 54 -14.96 -8.75 2.94
N LEU A 55 -14.04 -7.81 2.70
CA LEU A 55 -13.31 -7.71 1.45
C LEU A 55 -12.37 -8.90 1.24
N ILE A 56 -11.64 -9.34 2.27
CA ILE A 56 -10.80 -10.54 2.25
C ILE A 56 -11.65 -11.77 1.91
N ALA A 57 -12.75 -11.98 2.65
CA ALA A 57 -13.64 -13.12 2.44
C ALA A 57 -14.23 -13.15 1.03
N ARG A 58 -14.62 -11.98 0.50
CA ARG A 58 -15.15 -11.84 -0.86
C ARG A 58 -14.10 -12.19 -1.91
N VAL A 59 -12.85 -11.76 -1.74
CA VAL A 59 -11.76 -12.11 -2.68
C VAL A 59 -11.46 -13.60 -2.62
N ALA A 60 -11.34 -14.19 -1.43
CA ALA A 60 -11.01 -15.61 -1.26
C ALA A 60 -11.96 -16.55 -2.02
N HIS A 61 -13.25 -16.21 -2.07
CA HIS A 61 -14.30 -16.99 -2.74
C HIS A 61 -14.67 -16.47 -4.13
N CYS A 62 -13.93 -15.50 -4.68
CA CYS A 62 -14.30 -14.86 -5.94
C CYS A 62 -14.22 -15.84 -7.12
N THR A 63 -15.28 -15.90 -7.93
CA THR A 63 -15.37 -16.71 -9.16
C THR A 63 -15.72 -15.86 -10.39
N ALA A 64 -15.58 -14.53 -10.31
CA ALA A 64 -16.03 -13.58 -11.31
C ALA A 64 -15.31 -13.65 -12.68
N CYS A 65 -14.16 -14.33 -12.77
CA CYS A 65 -13.45 -14.57 -14.03
C CYS A 65 -12.82 -15.97 -14.07
N SER A 66 -12.39 -16.42 -15.25
CA SER A 66 -11.84 -17.77 -15.50
C SER A 66 -10.61 -18.12 -14.65
N LEU A 67 -9.87 -17.12 -14.16
CA LEU A 67 -8.67 -17.34 -13.33
C LEU A 67 -8.94 -18.10 -12.02
N HIS A 68 -10.19 -18.14 -11.54
CA HIS A 68 -10.54 -18.93 -10.36
C HIS A 68 -10.37 -20.43 -10.56
N GLN A 69 -10.40 -20.90 -11.82
CA GLN A 69 -10.34 -22.32 -12.16
C GLN A 69 -8.91 -22.87 -12.07
N THR A 70 -7.89 -22.00 -12.18
CA THR A 70 -6.49 -22.41 -12.29
C THR A 70 -5.61 -21.97 -11.11
N ARG A 71 -6.08 -21.05 -10.27
CA ARG A 71 -5.34 -20.61 -9.08
C ARG A 71 -5.27 -21.73 -8.04
N THR A 72 -4.20 -21.75 -7.26
CA THR A 72 -4.16 -22.55 -6.03
C THR A 72 -4.93 -21.81 -4.93
N GLN A 73 -4.67 -20.52 -4.79
CA GLN A 73 -5.36 -19.62 -3.87
C GLN A 73 -5.29 -18.18 -4.38
N THR A 74 -6.12 -17.30 -3.81
CA THR A 74 -6.02 -15.88 -4.11
C THR A 74 -4.85 -15.24 -3.38
N VAL A 75 -4.26 -14.22 -3.99
CA VAL A 75 -3.23 -13.37 -3.40
C VAL A 75 -3.82 -11.98 -3.19
N PHE A 76 -4.30 -11.73 -1.98
CA PHE A 76 -5.06 -10.53 -1.65
C PHE A 76 -4.19 -9.27 -1.64
N GLY A 77 -3.08 -9.36 -0.91
CA GLY A 77 -2.20 -8.24 -0.55
C GLY A 77 -1.66 -8.47 0.85
N THR A 78 -0.52 -7.87 1.17
CA THR A 78 0.13 -7.98 2.49
C THR A 78 0.75 -6.66 2.89
N GLY A 79 0.77 -6.36 4.18
CA GLY A 79 1.40 -5.17 4.73
C GLY A 79 0.52 -4.50 5.79
N ASP A 80 0.94 -3.33 6.22
CA ASP A 80 0.19 -2.50 7.14
C ASP A 80 -1.05 -1.90 6.45
N GLN A 81 -2.23 -2.07 7.05
CA GLN A 81 -3.50 -1.55 6.53
C GLN A 81 -3.60 -0.02 6.68
N GLU A 82 -2.76 0.59 7.51
CA GLU A 82 -2.65 2.04 7.67
C GLU A 82 -1.47 2.64 6.87
N ALA A 83 -0.76 1.80 6.11
CA ALA A 83 0.40 2.17 5.32
C ALA A 83 0.10 3.34 4.38
N LYS A 84 1.02 4.30 4.34
CA LYS A 84 0.91 5.46 3.44
C LYS A 84 1.43 5.18 2.02
N TRP A 85 2.17 4.09 1.86
CA TRP A 85 2.70 3.62 0.59
C TRP A 85 1.91 2.40 0.13
N LEU A 86 1.29 2.50 -1.04
CA LEU A 86 0.71 1.36 -1.75
C LEU A 86 1.58 0.98 -2.94
N ILE A 87 2.12 -0.24 -2.92
CA ILE A 87 2.92 -0.79 -4.03
C ILE A 87 2.05 -1.74 -4.83
N VAL A 88 1.97 -1.49 -6.14
CA VAL A 88 1.03 -2.18 -7.02
C VAL A 88 1.77 -2.89 -8.14
N GLY A 89 1.70 -4.22 -8.15
CA GLY A 89 2.07 -5.04 -9.28
C GLY A 89 0.89 -5.42 -10.17
N GLU A 90 1.16 -6.28 -11.13
CA GLU A 90 0.21 -6.69 -12.16
C GLU A 90 -0.65 -7.87 -11.70
N ALA A 91 -0.02 -9.02 -11.47
CA ALA A 91 -0.67 -10.27 -11.10
C ALA A 91 0.27 -11.16 -10.28
N PRO A 92 -0.26 -12.14 -9.53
CA PRO A 92 0.54 -13.12 -8.81
C PRO A 92 1.33 -14.03 -9.77
N GLY A 93 2.56 -14.38 -9.38
CA GLY A 93 3.34 -15.44 -10.01
C GLY A 93 3.09 -16.81 -9.36
N ALA A 94 3.92 -17.80 -9.71
CA ALA A 94 3.76 -19.17 -9.23
C ALA A 94 4.05 -19.32 -7.72
N ASP A 95 5.07 -18.61 -7.21
CA ASP A 95 5.42 -18.65 -5.80
C ASP A 95 4.36 -17.94 -4.96
N GLU A 96 3.84 -16.82 -5.46
CA GLU A 96 2.77 -16.05 -4.85
C GLU A 96 1.46 -16.85 -4.81
N ASP A 97 1.07 -17.50 -5.91
CA ASP A 97 -0.12 -18.35 -5.98
C ASP A 97 -0.05 -19.52 -4.99
N ARG A 98 1.14 -20.07 -4.75
CA ARG A 98 1.33 -21.17 -3.79
C ARG A 98 1.27 -20.70 -2.34
N GLN A 99 1.74 -19.48 -2.05
CA GLN A 99 1.90 -18.97 -0.68
C GLN A 99 0.76 -18.05 -0.24
N GLY A 100 0.00 -17.47 -1.17
CA GLY A 100 -1.04 -16.48 -0.88
C GLY A 100 -0.54 -15.06 -0.68
N GLU A 101 0.77 -14.84 -0.77
CA GLU A 101 1.40 -13.57 -0.48
C GLU A 101 2.01 -12.96 -1.75
N PRO A 102 1.86 -11.65 -1.98
CA PRO A 102 2.37 -11.00 -3.16
C PRO A 102 3.88 -10.80 -3.05
N PHE A 103 4.60 -10.88 -4.18
CA PHE A 103 6.03 -10.58 -4.24
C PHE A 103 6.85 -11.37 -3.19
N VAL A 104 6.74 -12.70 -3.21
CA VAL A 104 7.55 -13.62 -2.37
C VAL A 104 8.64 -14.34 -3.16
N GLY A 105 8.52 -14.38 -4.49
CA GLY A 105 9.54 -14.94 -5.36
C GLY A 105 10.79 -14.05 -5.50
N ARG A 106 11.65 -14.34 -6.49
CA ARG A 106 12.88 -13.55 -6.72
C ARG A 106 12.62 -12.06 -6.98
N ALA A 107 11.51 -11.75 -7.67
CA ALA A 107 11.10 -10.38 -7.92
C ALA A 107 10.76 -9.65 -6.60
N GLY A 108 10.15 -10.37 -5.65
CA GLY A 108 9.89 -9.88 -4.31
C GLY A 108 11.13 -9.56 -3.51
N LYS A 109 12.13 -10.45 -3.54
CA LYS A 109 13.42 -10.19 -2.87
C LYS A 109 14.12 -8.93 -3.40
N LEU A 110 13.99 -8.65 -4.71
CA LEU A 110 14.50 -7.40 -5.27
C LEU A 110 13.66 -6.19 -4.83
N LEU A 111 12.33 -6.33 -4.77
CA LEU A 111 11.46 -5.27 -4.23
C LEU A 111 11.85 -4.94 -2.78
N ASP A 112 12.11 -5.95 -1.93
CA ASP A 112 12.55 -5.74 -0.55
C ASP A 112 13.88 -4.98 -0.49
N ALA A 113 14.83 -5.32 -1.37
CA ALA A 113 16.09 -4.60 -1.47
C ALA A 113 15.90 -3.15 -1.96
N MET A 114 14.97 -2.91 -2.88
CA MET A 114 14.60 -1.56 -3.34
C MET A 114 14.01 -0.74 -2.20
N LEU A 115 13.06 -1.28 -1.44
CA LEU A 115 12.46 -0.61 -0.29
C LEU A 115 13.48 -0.32 0.81
N LYS A 116 14.34 -1.29 1.10
CA LYS A 116 15.45 -1.10 2.06
C LYS A 116 16.38 0.03 1.66
N ALA A 117 16.66 0.20 0.36
CA ALA A 117 17.48 1.30 -0.13
C ALA A 117 16.83 2.68 0.03
N LEU A 118 15.50 2.72 0.21
CA LEU A 118 14.74 3.92 0.57
C LEU A 118 14.53 4.07 2.09
N GLU A 119 15.15 3.19 2.89
CA GLU A 119 14.95 3.12 4.34
C GLU A 119 13.49 2.83 4.75
N ILE A 120 12.72 2.19 3.85
CA ILE A 120 11.33 1.78 4.09
C ILE A 120 11.31 0.28 4.37
N GLN A 121 10.72 -0.12 5.50
CA GLN A 121 10.53 -1.54 5.80
C GLN A 121 9.33 -2.09 5.04
N ARG A 122 9.41 -3.36 4.61
CA ARG A 122 8.30 -4.04 3.94
C ARG A 122 7.01 -4.04 4.78
N SER A 123 7.13 -4.09 6.11
CA SER A 123 6.01 -4.02 7.04
C SER A 123 5.30 -2.66 7.07
N GLN A 124 5.95 -1.58 6.61
CA GLN A 124 5.41 -0.21 6.62
C GLN A 124 4.68 0.16 5.33
N VAL A 125 4.66 -0.74 4.35
CA VAL A 125 4.00 -0.55 3.07
C VAL A 125 2.88 -1.57 2.93
N TYR A 126 1.91 -1.27 2.09
CA TYR A 126 0.96 -2.27 1.62
C TYR A 126 1.31 -2.68 0.20
N ILE A 127 1.42 -3.98 -0.05
CA ILE A 127 1.78 -4.55 -1.35
C ILE A 127 0.60 -5.33 -1.88
N ALA A 128 0.19 -5.04 -3.11
CA ALA A 128 -0.89 -5.74 -3.78
C ALA A 128 -0.65 -5.85 -5.29
N ASN A 129 -1.43 -6.70 -5.94
CA ASN A 129 -1.53 -6.74 -7.40
C ASN A 129 -2.92 -6.29 -7.85
N ILE A 130 -3.05 -5.85 -9.09
CA ILE A 130 -4.36 -5.55 -9.70
C ILE A 130 -5.22 -6.81 -9.73
N LEU A 131 -4.66 -7.92 -10.24
CA LEU A 131 -5.29 -9.22 -10.16
C LEU A 131 -5.00 -9.90 -8.83
N LYS A 132 -5.99 -10.65 -8.32
CA LYS A 132 -5.87 -11.48 -7.10
C LYS A 132 -5.63 -12.96 -7.39
N CYS A 133 -5.57 -13.33 -8.67
CA CYS A 133 -5.38 -14.72 -9.12
C CYS A 133 -4.27 -14.75 -10.17
N ARG A 134 -3.46 -15.80 -10.15
CA ARG A 134 -2.40 -16.01 -11.13
C ARG A 134 -2.96 -16.36 -12.51
N PRO A 135 -2.59 -15.65 -13.59
CA PRO A 135 -2.86 -16.07 -14.95
C PRO A 135 -2.10 -17.36 -15.32
N PRO A 136 -2.72 -18.27 -16.12
CA PRO A 136 -2.05 -19.48 -16.59
C PRO A 136 -0.69 -19.18 -17.23
N ASN A 137 0.33 -19.95 -16.87
CA ASN A 137 1.71 -19.78 -17.38
C ASN A 137 2.33 -18.38 -17.14
N ASN A 138 1.81 -17.59 -16.19
CA ASN A 138 2.24 -16.21 -15.94
C ASN A 138 2.15 -15.30 -17.17
N ARG A 139 1.18 -15.53 -18.06
CA ARG A 139 0.87 -14.59 -19.16
C ARG A 139 0.39 -13.25 -18.59
N ASP A 140 0.44 -12.21 -19.43
CA ASP A 140 -0.20 -10.94 -19.12
C ASP A 140 -1.74 -11.15 -18.91
N PRO A 141 -2.36 -10.40 -17.98
CA PRO A 141 -3.81 -10.35 -17.78
C PRO A 141 -4.56 -9.97 -19.05
N LEU A 142 -5.72 -10.60 -19.25
CA LEU A 142 -6.66 -10.18 -20.26
C LEU A 142 -7.49 -8.99 -19.75
N PRO A 143 -7.96 -8.08 -20.63
CA PRO A 143 -8.75 -6.92 -20.22
C PRO A 143 -9.99 -7.28 -19.38
N GLU A 144 -10.68 -8.37 -19.72
CA GLU A 144 -11.85 -8.87 -19.00
C GLU A 144 -11.53 -9.39 -17.60
N GLU A 145 -10.34 -9.98 -17.40
CA GLU A 145 -9.87 -10.45 -16.09
C GLU A 145 -9.59 -9.24 -15.20
N VAL A 146 -8.94 -8.22 -15.75
CA VAL A 146 -8.68 -6.97 -15.03
C VAL A 146 -9.99 -6.28 -14.68
N ALA A 147 -10.92 -6.15 -15.64
CA ALA A 147 -12.22 -5.53 -15.41
C ALA A 147 -13.00 -6.23 -14.29
N SER A 148 -13.00 -7.57 -14.28
CA SER A 148 -13.69 -8.38 -13.27
C SER A 148 -13.06 -8.24 -11.88
N CYS A 149 -11.73 -8.16 -11.79
CA CYS A 149 -11.01 -8.08 -10.52
C CYS A 149 -10.90 -6.65 -9.96
N LYS A 150 -11.12 -5.64 -10.81
CA LYS A 150 -10.92 -4.20 -10.51
C LYS A 150 -11.68 -3.74 -9.28
N ILE A 151 -12.91 -4.22 -9.07
CA ILE A 151 -13.74 -3.80 -7.93
C ILE A 151 -13.06 -4.10 -6.59
N HIS A 152 -12.39 -5.25 -6.47
CA HIS A 152 -11.68 -5.62 -5.25
C HIS A 152 -10.49 -4.70 -4.99
N PHE A 153 -9.78 -4.33 -6.06
CA PHE A 153 -8.63 -3.45 -5.97
C PHE A 153 -9.02 -2.01 -5.64
N ILE A 154 -10.11 -1.49 -6.21
CA ILE A 154 -10.67 -0.18 -5.85
C ILE A 154 -11.06 -0.17 -4.37
N ASP A 155 -11.80 -1.19 -3.90
CA ASP A 155 -12.21 -1.27 -2.50
C ASP A 155 -10.99 -1.33 -1.56
N GLN A 156 -9.90 -1.99 -1.95
CA GLN A 156 -8.64 -1.94 -1.20
C GLN A 156 -8.08 -0.53 -1.12
N ILE A 157 -8.00 0.22 -2.23
CA ILE A 157 -7.50 1.61 -2.21
C ILE A 157 -8.37 2.49 -1.32
N LEU A 158 -9.70 2.34 -1.40
CA LEU A 158 -10.65 3.14 -0.61
C LEU A 158 -10.50 2.88 0.89
N LEU A 159 -10.20 1.66 1.30
CA LEU A 159 -9.99 1.30 2.71
C LEU A 159 -8.59 1.72 3.20
N LEU A 160 -7.55 1.45 2.39
CA LEU A 160 -6.15 1.79 2.73
C LEU A 160 -5.89 3.29 2.78
N ARG A 161 -6.55 4.07 1.89
CA ARG A 161 -6.33 5.52 1.73
C ARG A 161 -4.84 5.89 1.67
N PRO A 162 -4.06 5.31 0.74
CA PRO A 162 -2.63 5.56 0.67
C PRO A 162 -2.35 7.02 0.31
N ARG A 163 -1.21 7.54 0.78
CA ARG A 163 -0.73 8.87 0.41
C ARG A 163 0.00 8.84 -0.94
N ILE A 164 0.56 7.71 -1.33
CA ILE A 164 1.25 7.53 -2.62
C ILE A 164 1.10 6.11 -3.15
N ILE A 165 1.03 5.98 -4.48
CA ILE A 165 1.03 4.70 -5.20
C ILE A 165 2.33 4.56 -6.00
N LEU A 166 3.01 3.42 -5.84
CA LEU A 166 4.12 3.01 -6.70
C LEU A 166 3.69 1.86 -7.61
N ALA A 167 3.52 2.14 -8.90
CA ALA A 167 3.15 1.17 -9.92
C ALA A 167 4.38 0.47 -10.50
N LEU A 168 4.42 -0.86 -10.38
CA LEU A 168 5.54 -1.71 -10.82
C LEU A 168 5.26 -2.26 -12.22
N GLY A 169 5.88 -1.67 -13.24
CA GLY A 169 5.83 -2.15 -14.62
C GLY A 169 4.69 -1.56 -15.45
N ARG A 170 4.75 -1.88 -16.76
CA ARG A 170 3.87 -1.32 -17.79
C ARG A 170 2.40 -1.65 -17.53
N VAL A 171 2.08 -2.93 -17.31
CA VAL A 171 0.69 -3.38 -17.21
C VAL A 171 0.02 -2.81 -15.97
N ALA A 172 0.72 -2.76 -14.83
CA ALA A 172 0.21 -2.10 -13.64
C ALA A 172 -0.07 -0.61 -13.90
N ALA A 173 0.89 0.11 -14.47
CA ALA A 173 0.74 1.53 -14.78
C ALA A 173 -0.40 1.83 -15.76
N GLN A 174 -0.48 1.10 -16.87
CA GLN A 174 -1.53 1.28 -17.90
C GLN A 174 -2.93 1.07 -17.33
N ASN A 175 -3.12 0.06 -16.47
CA ASN A 175 -4.41 -0.21 -15.85
C ASN A 175 -4.80 0.83 -14.78
N LEU A 176 -3.83 1.31 -13.99
CA LEU A 176 -4.09 2.34 -12.98
C LEU A 176 -4.38 3.70 -13.61
N LEU A 177 -3.64 4.07 -14.66
CA LEU A 177 -3.75 5.35 -15.36
C LEU A 177 -4.75 5.35 -16.52
N LYS A 178 -5.32 4.18 -16.86
CA LYS A 178 -6.25 3.99 -17.98
C LYS A 178 -5.67 4.54 -19.31
N THR A 179 -4.40 4.24 -19.57
CA THR A 179 -3.63 4.70 -20.74
C THR A 179 -3.00 3.55 -21.50
N SER A 180 -2.68 3.76 -22.78
CA SER A 180 -1.90 2.85 -23.63
C SER A 180 -0.44 3.27 -23.80
N GLU A 181 -0.01 4.36 -23.15
CA GLU A 181 1.36 4.88 -23.20
C GLU A 181 2.42 3.85 -22.81
N THR A 182 3.62 4.00 -23.38
CA THR A 182 4.71 3.07 -23.09
C THR A 182 5.28 3.31 -21.68
N LEU A 183 5.93 2.29 -21.12
CA LEU A 183 6.62 2.45 -19.83
C LEU A 183 7.68 3.57 -19.89
N LYS A 184 8.28 3.83 -21.06
CA LYS A 184 9.26 4.91 -21.23
C LYS A 184 8.63 6.29 -21.02
N ASP A 185 7.41 6.48 -21.50
CA ASP A 185 6.71 7.77 -21.46
C ASP A 185 6.08 8.04 -20.09
N LEU A 186 5.76 6.98 -19.36
CA LEU A 186 5.11 7.04 -18.04
C LEU A 186 6.09 7.24 -16.87
N ARG A 187 7.34 6.81 -16.97
CA ARG A 187 8.32 6.95 -15.87
C ARG A 187 8.89 8.37 -15.76
N GLY A 188 9.53 8.68 -14.64
CA GLY A 188 10.14 9.98 -14.38
C GLY A 188 9.17 11.16 -14.25
N LYS A 189 7.87 10.88 -14.05
CA LYS A 189 6.80 11.88 -13.89
C LYS A 189 5.92 11.53 -12.69
N VAL A 190 5.30 12.54 -12.10
CA VAL A 190 4.23 12.36 -11.11
C VAL A 190 2.90 12.31 -11.85
N HIS A 191 2.18 11.21 -11.70
CA HIS A 191 0.81 11.07 -12.20
C HIS A 191 -0.19 11.16 -11.05
N GLN A 192 -1.46 11.13 -11.39
CA GLN A 192 -2.56 11.14 -10.45
C GLN A 192 -3.43 9.89 -10.65
N TYR A 193 -3.81 9.23 -9.56
CA TYR A 193 -4.66 8.04 -9.64
C TYR A 193 -6.14 8.43 -9.81
N SER A 194 -6.70 8.18 -11.00
CA SER A 194 -8.09 8.53 -11.35
C SER A 194 -8.41 9.99 -10.95
N ASP A 195 -9.58 10.21 -10.34
CA ASP A 195 -10.04 11.53 -9.89
C ASP A 195 -9.68 11.78 -8.41
N THR A 196 -8.74 11.01 -7.86
CA THR A 196 -8.26 11.15 -6.48
C THR A 196 -7.02 12.03 -6.43
N ALA A 197 -6.73 12.67 -5.29
CA ALA A 197 -5.48 13.44 -5.12
C ALA A 197 -4.23 12.56 -4.87
N ILE A 198 -4.33 11.23 -5.05
CA ILE A 198 -3.23 10.32 -4.71
C ILE A 198 -2.18 10.36 -5.82
N PRO A 199 -0.94 10.82 -5.56
CA PRO A 199 0.14 10.75 -6.52
C PRO A 199 0.50 9.30 -6.86
N LEU A 200 0.77 9.06 -8.13
CA LEU A 200 1.16 7.77 -8.67
C LEU A 200 2.50 7.90 -9.41
N ILE A 201 3.49 7.15 -8.95
CA ILE A 201 4.78 7.02 -9.63
C ILE A 201 4.88 5.67 -10.31
N VAL A 202 5.38 5.68 -11.54
CA VAL A 202 5.61 4.47 -12.33
C VAL A 202 7.09 4.13 -12.30
N THR A 203 7.42 2.85 -12.11
CA THR A 203 8.79 2.35 -12.28
C THR A 203 8.80 0.98 -12.96
N TYR A 204 10.00 0.42 -13.17
CA TYR A 204 10.16 -0.92 -13.71
C TYR A 204 9.69 -2.01 -12.75
N HIS A 205 9.09 -3.07 -13.30
CA HIS A 205 8.79 -4.25 -12.50
C HIS A 205 10.09 -4.95 -12.04
N PRO A 206 10.22 -5.40 -10.79
CA PRO A 206 11.43 -6.05 -10.29
C PRO A 206 11.86 -7.28 -11.12
N ALA A 207 10.90 -8.07 -11.61
CA ALA A 207 11.20 -9.20 -12.51
C ALA A 207 11.92 -8.78 -13.81
N TYR A 208 11.63 -7.59 -14.34
CA TYR A 208 12.32 -7.02 -15.50
C TYR A 208 13.75 -6.60 -15.13
N LEU A 209 13.93 -5.92 -14.00
CA LEU A 209 15.25 -5.50 -13.50
C LEU A 209 16.20 -6.67 -13.21
N LEU A 210 15.67 -7.84 -12.86
CA LEU A 210 16.47 -9.06 -12.73
C LEU A 210 17.05 -9.54 -14.07
N ARG A 211 16.34 -9.30 -15.19
CA ARG A 211 16.80 -9.65 -16.55
C ARG A 211 17.58 -8.52 -17.22
N SER A 212 17.37 -7.29 -16.77
CA SER A 212 17.99 -6.08 -17.34
C SER A 212 18.63 -5.22 -16.25
N PRO A 213 19.75 -5.65 -15.62
CA PRO A 213 20.35 -4.95 -14.49
C PRO A 213 20.76 -3.49 -14.78
N ARG A 214 21.09 -3.16 -16.04
CA ARG A 214 21.46 -1.80 -16.47
C ARG A 214 20.32 -0.79 -16.25
N GLU A 215 19.08 -1.25 -16.22
CA GLU A 215 17.90 -0.39 -16.02
C GLU A 215 17.64 -0.05 -14.55
N LYS A 216 18.39 -0.65 -13.61
CA LYS A 216 18.28 -0.33 -12.16
C LYS A 216 18.58 1.13 -11.85
N GLN A 217 19.45 1.78 -12.62
CA GLN A 217 19.74 3.22 -12.44
C GLN A 217 18.49 4.06 -12.69
N LYS A 218 17.71 3.74 -13.73
CA LYS A 218 16.47 4.47 -14.03
C LYS A 218 15.39 4.16 -12.98
N ALA A 219 15.28 2.90 -12.55
CA ALA A 219 14.38 2.54 -11.46
C ALA A 219 14.72 3.32 -10.17
N TRP A 220 16.00 3.48 -9.85
CA TRP A 220 16.43 4.28 -8.71
C TRP A 220 15.98 5.73 -8.80
N GLN A 221 16.09 6.36 -9.98
CA GLN A 221 15.59 7.73 -10.21
C GLN A 221 14.07 7.82 -9.96
N ASP A 222 13.29 6.85 -10.43
CA ASP A 222 11.84 6.80 -10.19
C ASP A 222 11.53 6.65 -8.69
N LEU A 223 12.30 5.83 -7.96
CA LEU A 223 12.12 5.66 -6.51
C LEU A 223 12.46 6.93 -5.73
N GLN A 224 13.52 7.64 -6.11
CA GLN A 224 13.85 8.94 -5.52
C GLN A 224 12.75 9.97 -5.77
N LEU A 225 12.17 9.98 -6.98
CA LEU A 225 11.01 10.80 -7.29
C LEU A 225 9.83 10.46 -6.37
N ALA A 226 9.53 9.17 -6.18
CA ALA A 226 8.47 8.74 -5.28
C ALA A 226 8.68 9.21 -3.84
N VAL A 227 9.89 9.08 -3.30
CA VAL A 227 10.21 9.56 -1.94
C VAL A 227 10.04 11.07 -1.85
N LYS A 228 10.57 11.82 -2.83
CA LYS A 228 10.40 13.27 -2.89
C LYS A 228 8.92 13.65 -2.89
N THR A 229 8.13 13.07 -3.79
CA THR A 229 6.69 13.34 -3.89
C THR A 229 5.97 12.99 -2.59
N TYR A 230 6.28 11.86 -1.95
CA TYR A 230 5.69 11.47 -0.67
C TYR A 230 5.89 12.52 0.44
N HIS A 231 7.04 13.21 0.45
CA HIS A 231 7.32 14.25 1.43
C HIS A 231 6.66 15.60 1.12
N GLU A 232 6.29 15.84 -0.14
CA GLU A 232 5.69 17.10 -0.61
C GLU A 232 4.16 17.15 -0.50
N VAL A 233 3.49 15.99 -0.48
CA VAL A 233 2.01 15.89 -0.37
C VAL A 233 1.53 15.75 1.07
#